data_AF-A0A973ES50-F1
#
_entry.id   AF-A0A973ES50-F1
#
_cell.length_a   1.000
_cell.length_b   1.000
_cell.length_c   1.000
_cell.angle_alpha   90.00
_cell.angle_beta   90.00
_cell.angle_gamma   90.00
#
_symmetry.space_group_name_H-M   'P 1'
#
loop_
_entity.id
_entity.type
_entity.pdbx_description
1 polymer ?
#
loop_
_entity_poly.entity_id
_entity_poly.type
_entity_poly.pdbx_seq_one_letter_code
_entity_poly.pdbx_strand_id
1 'polypeptide(L)' 'MAEKREVCHCEKCGNEAEMTIVCELIEVPEAGVQKKKEKQTRTCTVCGNEADMIIDFDE' A
#
# COMPACT_ATOMS: atom_id res chain seq x y z
N MET A 1 3.91 13.32 -0.92
CA MET A 1 3.06 12.13 -1.07
C MET A 1 3.37 11.58 -2.45
N ALA A 2 3.93 10.36 -2.51
CA ALA A 2 4.25 9.72 -3.79
C ALA A 2 3.04 8.89 -4.20
N GLU A 3 2.41 9.27 -5.31
CA GLU A 3 1.38 8.46 -5.97
C GLU A 3 2.04 7.62 -7.07
N LYS A 4 1.84 6.31 -7.01
CA LYS A 4 2.34 5.37 -8.03
C LYS A 4 1.16 4.60 -8.62
N ARG A 5 1.28 4.15 -9.85
CA ARG A 5 0.28 3.30 -10.50
C ARG A 5 0.94 2.00 -10.91
N GLU A 6 0.31 0.88 -10.58
CA GLU A 6 0.80 -0.46 -10.89
C GLU A 6 -0.36 -1.33 -11.35
N VAL A 7 -0.14 -2.16 -12.36
CA VAL A 7 -1.12 -3.18 -12.76
C VAL A 7 -0.92 -4.38 -11.85
N CYS A 8 -1.94 -4.69 -11.05
CA CYS A 8 -1.95 -5.84 -10.17
C CYS A 8 -3.17 -6.72 -10.45
N HIS A 9 -3.09 -8.01 -10.11
CA HIS A 9 -4.27 -8.86 -10.08
C HIS A 9 -5.15 -8.47 -8.90
N CYS A 10 -6.36 -7.97 -9.17
CA CYS A 10 -7.33 -7.63 -8.15
C CYS A 10 -8.15 -8.88 -7.80
N GLU A 11 -7.92 -9.47 -6.62
CA GLU A 11 -8.65 -10.66 -6.16
C GLU A 11 -10.17 -10.43 -6.07
N LYS A 12 -10.60 -9.22 -5.73
CA LYS A 12 -12.03 -8.85 -5.69
C LYS A 12 -12.67 -8.79 -7.09
N CYS A 13 -11.87 -8.47 -8.11
CA CYS A 13 -12.33 -8.32 -9.49
C CYS A 13 -12.15 -9.62 -10.30
N GLY A 14 -11.22 -10.48 -9.88
CA GLY A 14 -10.76 -11.65 -10.61
C GLY A 14 -9.95 -11.34 -11.87
N ASN A 15 -9.52 -10.08 -12.05
CA ASN A 15 -8.84 -9.60 -13.26
C ASN A 15 -7.64 -8.71 -12.92
N GLU A 16 -6.73 -8.57 -13.87
CA GLU A 16 -5.65 -7.58 -13.81
C GLU A 16 -6.23 -6.18 -13.99
N ALA A 17 -5.93 -5.30 -13.04
CA ALA A 17 -6.43 -3.93 -13.03
C ALA A 17 -5.33 -2.95 -12.58
N GLU A 18 -5.38 -1.74 -13.11
CA GLU A 18 -4.53 -0.66 -12.62
C GLU A 18 -4.95 -0.30 -11.19
N MET A 19 -3.98 -0.26 -10.28
CA MET A 19 -4.16 0.16 -8.89
C MET A 19 -3.35 1.43 -8.63
N THR A 20 -3.97 2.39 -7.94
CA THR A 20 -3.30 3.59 -7.44
C THR A 20 -2.72 3.28 -6.06
N ILE A 21 -1.42 3.50 -5.89
CA ILE A 21 -0.66 3.25 -4.67
C ILE A 21 -0.34 4.60 -4.03
N VAL A 22 -0.77 4.77 -2.79
CA VAL A 22 -0.47 5.93 -1.95
C VAL A 22 0.53 5.50 -0.88
N CYS A 23 1.72 6.11 -0.90
CA CYS A 23 2.76 5.85 0.09
C CYS A 23 2.72 6.90 1.22
N GLU A 24 2.66 6.44 2.46
CA GLU A 24 2.67 7.24 3.67
C GLU A 24 3.69 6.67 4.67
N LEU A 25 4.60 7.49 5.22
CA LEU A 25 5.45 7.04 6.32
C LEU A 25 4.67 7.09 7.63
N ILE A 26 4.62 5.96 8.33
CA ILE A 26 3.99 5.81 9.64
C ILE A 26 5.01 5.34 10.67
N GLU A 27 4.81 5.73 11.93
CA GLU A 27 5.62 5.27 13.05
C GLU A 27 4.83 4.18 13.78
N VAL A 28 5.34 2.95 13.74
CA VAL A 28 4.70 1.79 14.38
C VAL A 28 5.52 1.38 15.60
N PRO A 29 4.90 1.28 16.79
CA PRO A 29 5.58 0.76 17.97
C PRO A 29 5.77 -0.76 17.83
N GLU A 30 7.00 -1.20 17.61
CA GLU A 30 7.36 -2.62 17.52
C GLU A 30 8.37 -2.95 18.61
N ALA A 31 8.05 -3.91 19.48
CA ALA A 31 8.91 -4.37 20.58
C ALA A 31 9.46 -3.25 21.50
N GLY A 32 8.69 -2.17 21.71
CA GLY A 32 9.08 -1.05 22.58
C GLY A 32 9.95 0.02 21.91
N VAL A 33 10.22 -0.09 20.61
CA VAL A 33 10.94 0.92 19.81
C VAL A 33 10.00 1.46 18.74
N GLN A 34 9.99 2.78 18.54
CA GLN A 34 9.28 3.40 17.43
C GLN A 34 10.07 3.14 16.14
N LYS A 35 9.51 2.34 15.24
CA LYS A 35 10.10 2.09 13.92
C LYS A 35 9.32 2.85 12.85
N LYS A 36 10.04 3.49 11.94
CA LYS A 36 9.46 4.08 10.74
C LYS A 36 9.15 2.95 9.75
N LYS A 37 7.91 2.87 9.31
CA LYS A 37 7.44 1.93 8.29
C LYS A 37 6.76 2.72 7.19
N GLU A 38 6.84 2.25 5.95
CA GLU A 38 6.03 2.81 4.87
C GLU A 38 4.72 2.03 4.76
N LYS A 39 3.62 2.75 4.92
CA LYS A 39 2.28 2.26 4.61
C LYS A 39 2.00 2.53 3.14
N GLN A 40 1.71 1.49 2.39
CA GLN A 40 1.24 1.57 1.02
C GLN A 40 -0.24 1.20 0.97
N THR A 41 -1.09 2.15 0.62
CA THR A 41 -2.51 1.90 0.37
C THR A 41 -2.73 1.78 -1.14
N ARG A 42 -3.14 0.60 -1.60
CA ARG A 42 -3.39 0.29 -3.01
C ARG A 42 -4.89 0.29 -3.28
N THR A 43 -5.34 1.09 -4.23
CA THR A 43 -6.76 1.21 -4.60
C THR A 43 -6.97 0.77 -6.05
N CYS A 44 -7.79 -0.26 -6.27
CA CYS A 44 -8.16 -0.69 -7.61
C CYS A 44 -8.99 0.37 -8.32
N THR A 45 -8.53 0.84 -9.49
CA THR A 45 -9.23 1.85 -10.29
C THR A 45 -10.54 1.34 -10.91
N VAL A 46 -10.73 0.01 -10.98
CA VAL A 46 -11.89 -0.61 -11.61
C VAL A 46 -13.03 -0.83 -10.62
N CYS A 47 -12.76 -1.39 -9.44
CA CYS A 47 -13.82 -1.76 -8.48
C CYS A 47 -13.74 -1.01 -7.14
N GLY A 48 -12.74 -0.14 -6.97
CA GLY A 48 -12.51 0.63 -5.75
C GLY A 48 -12.01 -0.19 -4.56
N ASN A 49 -11.50 -1.41 -4.78
CA ASN A 49 -10.97 -2.21 -3.67
C ASN A 49 -9.68 -1.61 -3.12
N GLU A 50 -9.61 -1.46 -1.80
CA GLU A 50 -8.44 -0.98 -1.08
C GLU A 50 -7.67 -2.16 -0.48
N ALA A 51 -6.34 -2.08 -0.51
CA ALA A 51 -5.44 -3.03 0.13
C ALA A 51 -4.27 -2.27 0.77
N ASP A 52 -4.15 -2.37 2.09
CA ASP A 52 -3.06 -1.76 2.84
C ASP A 52 -1.89 -2.75 3.04
N MET A 53 -0.68 -2.28 2.79
CA MET A 53 0.56 -3.01 3.09
C MET A 53 1.44 -2.13 3.98
N ILE A 54 2.05 -2.73 5.00
CA ILE A 54 3.05 -2.07 5.83
C ILE A 54 4.38 -2.73 5.53
N ILE A 55 5.30 -1.98 4.94
CA ILE A 55 6.66 -2.44 4.62
C ILE A 55 7.66 -1.74 5.53
N ASP A 56 8.73 -2.44 5.90
CA ASP A 56 9.81 -1.83 6.66
C ASP A 56 10.51 -0.79 5.77
N PHE A 57 10.72 0.41 6.33
CA PHE A 57 11.44 1.47 5.63
C PHE A 57 12.94 1.25 5.88
N ASP A 58 13.56 0.43 5.02
CA ASP A 58 15.00 0.19 5.03
C ASP A 58 15.68 1.36 4.28
N GLU A 59 16.40 2.21 5.02
CA GLU A 59 17.14 3.38 4.49
C GLU A 59 18.50 3.00 3.90
#